data_AF-R9PRM6-F1
#
_entry.id   AF-R9PRM6-F1
#
_cell.length_a   1.000
_cell.length_b   1.000
_cell.length_c   1.000
_cell.angle_alpha   90.00
_cell.angle_beta   90.00
_cell.angle_gamma   90.00
#
_symmetry.space_group_name_H-M   'P 1'
#
loop_
_entity.id
_entity.type
_entity.pdbx_description
1 polymer ?
#
loop_
_entity_poly.entity_id
_entity_poly.type
_entity_poly.pdbx_seq_one_letter_code
_entity_poly.pdbx_strand_id
1 'polypeptide(L)'
;MLVVLTACSSNKLNNELQSQALNPENKQVLASANLDADGPDYGQPAYQLIRQQFGKNAIESPDRFKNDHQGELHIQEYTDKLYGPYFRFILHRDLDGNKGKYIDRQRNEIKVYGGSAHALKGYQGSHFSYSWKFRVSNDMRVTNKFTHLFQLKAVGGEDSMPIITLTGNTRNGKAGIEVRHSPLRQTRILARENWDLIQGEWLEAKVQAKYSELGWFSLKLVRLSDGAEIFNVREGQLDMWRGVSEQHFVRPKWGIYRSLVEANKLKPSVHVDFANFSIKQFATN
;
A
#
# COMPACT_ATOMS: atom_id res chain seq x y z
N MET A 1 -27.06 26.14 -43.95
CA MET A 1 -26.82 26.26 -42.50
C MET A 1 -26.37 24.88 -42.02
N LEU A 2 -25.05 24.66 -41.92
CA LEU A 2 -24.47 23.36 -41.57
C LEU A 2 -24.46 23.26 -40.04
N VAL A 3 -25.29 22.38 -39.49
CA VAL A 3 -25.31 22.11 -38.04
C VAL A 3 -24.10 21.24 -37.72
N VAL A 4 -23.09 21.84 -37.09
CA VAL A 4 -21.97 21.12 -36.49
C VAL A 4 -22.47 20.49 -35.19
N LEU A 5 -22.74 19.19 -35.22
CA LEU A 5 -23.02 18.41 -34.01
C LEU A 5 -21.69 18.17 -33.27
N THR A 6 -21.50 18.89 -32.18
CA THR A 6 -20.35 18.82 -31.29
C THR A 6 -20.20 17.43 -30.64
N ALA A 7 -19.08 16.74 -30.92
CA ALA A 7 -18.69 15.43 -30.40
C ALA A 7 -18.17 15.46 -28.94
N CYS A 8 -18.79 16.26 -28.05
CA CYS A 8 -18.35 16.37 -26.64
C CYS A 8 -19.09 15.43 -25.68
N SER A 9 -20.17 14.77 -26.11
CA SER A 9 -21.01 13.91 -25.25
C SER A 9 -20.47 12.48 -25.10
N SER A 10 -19.90 11.90 -26.16
CA SER A 10 -19.45 10.50 -26.18
C SER A 10 -18.25 10.22 -25.26
N ASN A 11 -17.32 11.16 -25.12
CA ASN A 11 -16.14 10.98 -24.25
C ASN A 11 -16.50 11.06 -22.76
N LYS A 12 -17.48 11.89 -22.37
CA LYS A 12 -17.96 11.92 -20.98
C LYS A 12 -18.74 10.66 -20.63
N LEU A 13 -19.64 10.22 -21.51
CA LEU A 13 -20.41 8.99 -21.30
C LEU A 13 -19.51 7.75 -21.28
N ASN A 14 -18.50 7.66 -22.16
CA ASN A 14 -17.54 6.55 -22.15
C ASN A 14 -16.66 6.56 -20.90
N ASN A 15 -16.23 7.73 -20.43
CA ASN A 15 -15.49 7.84 -19.17
C ASN A 15 -16.37 7.48 -17.97
N GLU A 16 -17.66 7.85 -17.95
CA GLU A 16 -18.61 7.49 -16.91
C GLU A 16 -18.98 6.00 -16.92
N LEU A 17 -19.18 5.39 -18.10
CA LEU A 17 -19.41 3.95 -18.25
C LEU A 17 -18.17 3.14 -17.86
N GLN A 18 -16.98 3.59 -18.28
CA GLN A 18 -15.74 3.05 -17.75
C GLN A 18 -15.67 3.27 -16.24
N SER A 19 -16.13 4.42 -15.69
CA SER A 19 -16.17 4.79 -14.25
C SER A 19 -17.04 3.87 -13.38
N GLN A 20 -18.12 3.36 -13.95
CA GLN A 20 -19.01 2.42 -13.26
C GLN A 20 -18.48 0.98 -13.36
N ALA A 21 -17.86 0.60 -14.48
CA ALA A 21 -17.35 -0.77 -14.69
C ALA A 21 -16.18 -1.18 -13.76
N LEU A 22 -15.39 -0.22 -13.26
CA LEU A 22 -14.30 -0.47 -12.30
C LEU A 22 -14.66 -0.09 -10.85
N ASN A 23 -15.94 0.15 -10.53
CA ASN A 23 -16.36 0.36 -9.13
C ASN A 23 -17.00 -0.92 -8.56
N PRO A 24 -16.24 -1.75 -7.82
CA PRO A 24 -16.75 -2.99 -7.25
C PRO A 24 -17.69 -2.79 -6.04
N GLU A 25 -17.94 -1.57 -5.57
CA GLU A 25 -18.67 -1.34 -4.31
C GLU A 25 -20.14 -1.74 -4.33
N ASN A 26 -20.76 -1.81 -5.51
CA ASN A 26 -22.13 -2.30 -5.65
C ASN A 26 -22.20 -3.82 -5.78
N LYS A 27 -21.07 -4.52 -5.67
CA LYS A 27 -20.99 -5.98 -5.80
C LYS A 27 -21.03 -6.65 -4.43
N GLN A 28 -21.56 -7.88 -4.40
CA GLN A 28 -21.55 -8.71 -3.20
C GLN A 28 -20.13 -8.92 -2.69
N VAL A 29 -19.91 -8.69 -1.39
CA VAL A 29 -18.66 -9.01 -0.70
C VAL A 29 -18.64 -10.52 -0.43
N LEU A 30 -17.61 -11.21 -0.95
CA LEU A 30 -17.41 -12.64 -0.76
C LEU A 30 -16.61 -12.95 0.52
N ALA A 31 -15.69 -12.06 0.88
CA ALA A 31 -14.88 -12.18 2.07
C ALA A 31 -14.39 -10.82 2.55
N SER A 32 -14.13 -10.71 3.85
CA SER A 32 -13.51 -9.52 4.42
C SER A 32 -12.59 -9.84 5.58
N ALA A 33 -11.65 -8.95 5.83
CA ALA A 33 -10.74 -8.98 6.97
C ALA A 33 -10.48 -7.55 7.43
N ASN A 34 -10.58 -7.31 8.74
CA ASN A 34 -10.22 -6.05 9.36
C ASN A 34 -9.07 -6.28 10.34
N LEU A 35 -8.12 -5.36 10.38
CA LEU A 35 -7.07 -5.32 11.39
C LEU A 35 -7.07 -3.93 12.02
N ASP A 36 -7.41 -3.89 13.30
CA ASP A 36 -7.45 -2.69 14.12
C ASP A 36 -6.49 -2.86 15.30
N ALA A 37 -5.82 -1.76 15.65
CA ALA A 37 -5.13 -1.67 16.94
C ALA A 37 -6.19 -1.58 18.04
N ASP A 38 -5.87 -2.08 19.23
CA ASP A 38 -6.75 -1.96 20.39
C ASP A 38 -6.25 -0.92 21.41
N GLY A 39 -5.04 -0.41 21.20
CA GLY A 39 -4.44 0.68 21.98
C GLY A 39 -3.38 0.16 22.95
N PRO A 40 -2.54 1.04 23.51
CA PRO A 40 -1.49 0.61 24.42
C PRO A 40 -2.10 -0.05 25.67
N ASP A 41 -1.58 -1.23 26.02
CA ASP A 41 -1.90 -1.99 27.23
C ASP A 41 -3.38 -2.37 27.44
N TYR A 42 -4.23 -2.27 26.40
CA TYR A 42 -5.67 -2.52 26.52
C TYR A 42 -6.06 -3.95 26.13
N GLY A 43 -5.34 -4.57 25.20
CA GLY A 43 -5.62 -5.93 24.74
C GLY A 43 -4.38 -6.72 24.35
N GLN A 44 -4.38 -7.25 23.12
CA GLN A 44 -3.28 -8.10 22.68
C GLN A 44 -2.12 -7.24 22.15
N PRO A 45 -0.86 -7.68 22.31
CA PRO A 45 0.25 -6.96 21.69
C PRO A 45 0.06 -6.84 20.16
N ALA A 46 0.48 -5.73 19.58
CA ALA A 46 0.42 -5.45 18.13
C ALA A 46 0.76 -6.67 17.23
N TYR A 47 1.84 -7.38 17.56
CA TYR A 47 2.30 -8.54 16.80
C TYR A 47 1.29 -9.70 16.84
N GLN A 48 0.58 -9.86 17.94
CA GLN A 48 -0.45 -10.87 18.10
C GLN A 48 -1.70 -10.51 17.28
N LEU A 49 -2.18 -9.26 17.36
CA LEU A 49 -3.29 -8.76 16.54
C LEU A 49 -3.03 -9.00 15.05
N ILE A 50 -1.86 -8.59 14.57
CA ILE A 50 -1.47 -8.78 13.16
C ILE A 50 -1.42 -10.26 12.78
N ARG A 51 -0.84 -11.12 13.64
CA ARG A 51 -0.70 -12.55 13.35
C ARG A 51 -2.04 -13.27 13.34
N GLN A 52 -2.97 -12.87 14.21
CA GLN A 52 -4.32 -13.43 14.23
C GLN A 52 -5.04 -13.10 12.93
N GLN A 53 -4.90 -11.88 12.42
CA GLN A 53 -5.63 -11.48 11.21
C GLN A 53 -4.97 -11.94 9.90
N PHE A 54 -3.66 -11.80 9.76
CA PHE A 54 -2.94 -12.05 8.51
C PHE A 54 -2.06 -13.31 8.52
N GLY A 55 -1.96 -13.98 9.65
CA GLY A 55 -1.25 -15.24 9.82
C GLY A 55 0.12 -15.09 10.49
N LYS A 56 0.64 -16.21 10.99
CA LYS A 56 1.86 -16.29 11.83
C LYS A 56 3.08 -15.56 11.28
N ASN A 57 3.31 -15.61 9.97
CA ASN A 57 4.48 -15.03 9.30
C ASN A 57 4.16 -13.77 8.49
N ALA A 58 3.07 -13.07 8.84
CA ALA A 58 2.65 -11.84 8.18
C ALA A 58 3.59 -10.64 8.44
N ILE A 59 4.38 -10.68 9.51
CA ILE A 59 5.25 -9.58 9.94
C ILE A 59 6.68 -9.80 9.43
N GLU A 60 7.22 -8.82 8.70
CA GLU A 60 8.62 -8.70 8.29
C GLU A 60 9.24 -7.45 8.93
N SER A 61 9.36 -7.44 10.27
CA SER A 61 10.00 -6.38 11.05
C SER A 61 11.41 -6.78 11.52
N PRO A 62 12.33 -5.82 11.77
CA PRO A 62 13.73 -6.09 12.14
C PRO A 62 13.87 -7.06 13.33
N ASP A 63 13.15 -6.78 14.42
CA ASP A 63 13.13 -7.57 15.66
C ASP A 63 12.64 -9.03 15.50
N ARG A 64 12.20 -9.43 14.31
CA ARG A 64 11.81 -10.82 14.00
C ARG A 64 12.96 -11.65 13.41
N PHE A 65 14.12 -11.07 13.14
CA PHE A 65 15.25 -11.74 12.51
C PHE A 65 16.48 -11.71 13.42
N LYS A 66 17.04 -12.89 13.72
CA LYS A 66 18.16 -13.07 14.67
C LYS A 66 19.36 -12.15 14.42
N ASN A 67 19.66 -11.84 13.16
CA ASN A 67 20.81 -11.04 12.75
C ASN A 67 20.40 -9.60 12.37
N ASP A 68 19.45 -9.04 13.09
CA ASP A 68 18.90 -7.70 12.87
C ASP A 68 18.73 -6.98 14.22
N HIS A 69 18.10 -5.82 14.23
CA HIS A 69 17.86 -5.05 15.45
C HIS A 69 16.88 -5.76 16.40
N GLN A 70 17.44 -6.55 17.31
CA GLN A 70 16.75 -7.24 18.39
C GLN A 70 16.68 -6.36 19.66
N GLY A 71 15.74 -6.68 20.57
CA GLY A 71 15.62 -6.01 21.87
C GLY A 71 14.70 -4.78 21.88
N GLU A 72 14.20 -4.36 20.71
CA GLU A 72 13.23 -3.27 20.58
C GLU A 72 12.05 -3.67 19.69
N LEU A 73 10.83 -3.30 20.11
CA LEU A 73 9.63 -3.48 19.30
C LEU A 73 9.58 -2.47 18.16
N HIS A 74 9.47 -2.97 16.93
CA HIS A 74 9.39 -2.13 15.73
C HIS A 74 7.94 -1.88 15.29
N ILE A 75 6.97 -2.55 15.90
CA ILE A 75 5.54 -2.26 15.75
C ILE A 75 4.95 -2.10 17.15
N GLN A 76 4.46 -0.91 17.45
CA GLN A 76 3.92 -0.53 18.75
C GLN A 76 2.50 0.00 18.59
N GLU A 77 1.73 0.06 19.68
CA GLU A 77 0.39 0.64 19.68
C GLU A 77 0.35 1.96 20.43
N TYR A 78 -0.44 2.88 19.88
CA TYR A 78 -0.68 4.21 20.44
C TYR A 78 -2.14 4.59 20.16
N THR A 79 -2.57 5.71 20.74
CA THR A 79 -3.91 6.25 20.51
C THR A 79 -3.81 7.71 20.06
N ASP A 80 -4.46 8.00 18.94
CA ASP A 80 -4.68 9.37 18.49
C ASP A 80 -6.03 9.86 19.04
N LYS A 81 -6.08 11.13 19.47
CA LYS A 81 -7.29 11.70 20.07
C LYS A 81 -8.49 11.73 19.11
N LEU A 82 -8.25 11.88 17.81
CA LEU A 82 -9.31 12.00 16.81
C LEU A 82 -9.57 10.69 16.07
N TYR A 83 -8.51 9.91 15.83
CA TYR A 83 -8.58 8.74 14.95
C TYR A 83 -8.52 7.40 15.70
N GLY A 84 -8.39 7.42 17.03
CA GLY A 84 -8.39 6.23 17.87
C GLY A 84 -7.05 5.47 17.85
N PRO A 85 -7.07 4.18 18.24
CA PRO A 85 -5.89 3.34 18.27
C PRO A 85 -5.22 3.16 16.90
N TYR A 86 -3.90 3.08 16.89
CA TYR A 86 -3.11 2.83 15.68
C TYR A 86 -1.83 2.05 15.97
N PHE A 87 -1.31 1.39 14.93
CA PHE A 87 0.00 0.76 14.93
C PHE A 87 1.06 1.74 14.45
N ARG A 88 2.15 1.90 15.19
CA ARG A 88 3.34 2.66 14.80
C ARG A 88 4.43 1.73 14.33
N PHE A 89 4.80 1.83 13.05
CA PHE A 89 5.91 1.09 12.45
C PHE A 89 7.17 1.96 12.49
N ILE A 90 8.22 1.49 13.15
CA ILE A 90 9.45 2.24 13.40
C ILE A 90 10.59 1.67 12.54
N LEU A 91 11.47 2.54 12.03
CA LEU A 91 12.74 2.16 11.44
C LEU A 91 13.89 3.03 11.93
N HIS A 92 14.97 2.40 12.36
CA HIS A 92 16.26 2.96 12.75
C HIS A 92 17.26 2.79 11.61
N ARG A 93 17.63 3.88 10.94
CA ARG A 93 18.51 3.90 9.75
C ARG A 93 19.81 3.11 9.95
N ASP A 94 20.40 3.21 11.13
CA ASP A 94 21.74 2.68 11.40
C ASP A 94 21.72 1.30 12.07
N LEU A 95 20.54 0.84 12.54
CA LEU A 95 20.40 -0.40 13.31
C LEU A 95 19.59 -1.47 12.59
N ASP A 96 18.68 -1.09 11.69
CA ASP A 96 17.73 -2.03 11.09
C ASP A 96 18.20 -2.48 9.70
N GLY A 97 17.95 -3.76 9.41
CA GLY A 97 18.22 -4.36 8.11
C GLY A 97 16.95 -4.66 7.31
N ASN A 98 17.14 -5.48 6.28
CA ASN A 98 16.08 -6.10 5.51
C ASN A 98 16.12 -7.61 5.76
N LYS A 99 15.33 -8.04 6.75
CA LYS A 99 15.14 -9.45 7.10
C LYS A 99 16.44 -10.11 7.61
N GLY A 100 17.14 -9.45 8.53
CA GLY A 100 18.43 -9.91 9.07
C GLY A 100 19.61 -9.70 8.14
N LYS A 101 19.48 -8.80 7.16
CA LYS A 101 20.54 -8.46 6.21
C LYS A 101 20.73 -6.95 6.14
N TYR A 102 21.94 -6.49 6.42
CA TYR A 102 22.37 -5.10 6.28
C TYR A 102 22.88 -4.85 4.87
N ILE A 103 21.95 -4.49 3.99
CA ILE A 103 22.21 -4.25 2.57
C ILE A 103 21.74 -2.83 2.19
N ASP A 104 21.50 -2.59 0.91
CA ASP A 104 21.04 -1.32 0.35
C ASP A 104 19.61 -0.90 0.72
N ARG A 105 18.98 -1.51 1.75
CA ARG A 105 17.58 -1.32 2.12
C ARG A 105 17.23 -1.80 3.54
N GLN A 106 16.15 -1.25 4.07
CA GLN A 106 15.52 -1.64 5.35
C GLN A 106 14.07 -2.05 5.14
N ARG A 107 13.54 -2.88 6.05
CA ARG A 107 12.14 -3.31 6.01
C ARG A 107 11.52 -3.40 7.39
N ASN A 108 10.36 -2.77 7.52
CA ASN A 108 9.38 -3.07 8.55
C ASN A 108 8.00 -3.09 7.90
N GLU A 109 7.47 -4.28 7.58
CA GLU A 109 6.22 -4.43 6.83
C GLU A 109 5.34 -5.56 7.35
N ILE A 110 4.03 -5.43 7.14
CA ILE A 110 3.06 -6.52 7.22
C ILE A 110 2.57 -6.90 5.82
N LYS A 111 2.11 -8.15 5.66
CA LYS A 111 1.66 -8.68 4.37
C LYS A 111 0.65 -9.81 4.51
N VAL A 112 -0.17 -9.99 3.48
CA VAL A 112 -0.74 -11.30 3.16
C VAL A 112 0.37 -12.18 2.56
N TYR A 113 0.38 -13.48 2.83
CA TYR A 113 1.38 -14.42 2.30
C TYR A 113 0.79 -15.80 2.05
N GLY A 114 1.63 -16.77 1.63
CA GLY A 114 1.18 -18.12 1.28
C GLY A 114 0.41 -18.85 2.40
N GLY A 115 0.74 -18.58 3.66
CA GLY A 115 0.03 -19.14 4.82
C GLY A 115 -1.13 -18.31 5.35
N SER A 116 -1.45 -17.16 4.76
CA SER A 116 -2.67 -16.41 5.08
C SER A 116 -3.90 -17.12 4.52
N ALA A 117 -5.09 -16.76 5.04
CA ALA A 117 -6.36 -17.27 4.53
C ALA A 117 -6.50 -17.06 3.02
N HIS A 118 -7.02 -18.07 2.32
CA HIS A 118 -7.16 -18.07 0.86
C HIS A 118 -7.97 -16.86 0.35
N ALA A 119 -9.02 -16.50 1.09
CA ALA A 119 -9.90 -15.39 0.76
C ALA A 119 -9.23 -13.99 0.79
N LEU A 120 -7.99 -13.89 1.28
CA LEU A 120 -7.22 -12.63 1.30
C LEU A 120 -6.22 -12.53 0.15
N LYS A 121 -6.12 -13.56 -0.69
CA LYS A 121 -5.16 -13.65 -1.78
C LYS A 121 -5.84 -13.29 -3.09
N GLY A 122 -5.26 -12.33 -3.82
CA GLY A 122 -5.76 -11.89 -5.11
C GLY A 122 -5.40 -12.89 -6.20
N TYR A 123 -6.26 -13.88 -6.45
CA TYR A 123 -6.11 -14.82 -7.56
C TYR A 123 -6.53 -14.21 -8.91
N GLN A 124 -6.20 -14.88 -10.01
CA GLN A 124 -6.58 -14.43 -11.35
C GLN A 124 -8.09 -14.18 -11.46
N GLY A 125 -8.45 -13.05 -12.05
CA GLY A 125 -9.83 -12.61 -12.22
C GLY A 125 -10.46 -11.98 -10.99
N SER A 126 -9.89 -12.13 -9.80
CA SER A 126 -10.51 -11.63 -8.56
C SER A 126 -10.49 -10.11 -8.42
N HIS A 127 -11.48 -9.57 -7.72
CA HIS A 127 -11.68 -8.15 -7.45
C HIS A 127 -11.51 -7.89 -5.96
N PHE A 128 -10.63 -6.94 -5.61
CA PHE A 128 -10.35 -6.58 -4.22
C PHE A 128 -10.51 -5.09 -3.98
N SER A 129 -10.86 -4.73 -2.75
CA SER A 129 -10.68 -3.42 -2.16
C SER A 129 -9.83 -3.53 -0.90
N TYR A 130 -8.93 -2.58 -0.74
CA TYR A 130 -8.11 -2.38 0.44
C TYR A 130 -8.36 -0.95 0.93
N SER A 131 -8.61 -0.77 2.23
CA SER A 131 -8.68 0.56 2.84
C SER A 131 -7.88 0.58 4.12
N TRP A 132 -7.22 1.70 4.41
CA TRP A 132 -6.51 1.93 5.66
C TRP A 132 -6.29 3.42 5.85
N LYS A 133 -6.06 3.82 7.10
CA LYS A 133 -5.54 5.14 7.44
C LYS A 133 -4.04 5.05 7.67
N PHE A 134 -3.29 6.07 7.29
CA PHE A 134 -1.88 6.17 7.65
C PHE A 134 -1.43 7.62 7.86
N ARG A 135 -0.32 7.78 8.58
CA ARG A 135 0.37 9.05 8.78
C ARG A 135 1.87 8.80 8.78
N VAL A 136 2.60 9.48 7.91
CA VAL A 136 4.07 9.45 7.96
C VAL A 136 4.56 10.47 9.00
N SER A 137 5.67 10.16 9.68
CA SER A 137 6.30 11.11 10.60
C SER A 137 6.53 12.48 9.95
N ASN A 138 6.26 13.56 10.69
CA ASN A 138 6.30 14.93 10.17
C ASN A 138 7.64 15.29 9.50
N ASP A 139 8.76 14.75 10.00
CA ASP A 139 10.09 15.02 9.47
C ASP A 139 10.66 13.90 8.59
N MET A 140 9.82 12.94 8.18
CA MET A 140 10.22 11.80 7.34
C MET A 140 10.79 12.31 6.01
N ARG A 141 12.06 12.01 5.76
CA ARG A 141 12.75 12.35 4.50
C ARG A 141 12.70 11.19 3.52
N VAL A 142 12.57 11.53 2.24
CA VAL A 142 12.68 10.60 1.11
C VAL A 142 13.84 11.01 0.20
N THR A 143 14.39 10.05 -0.53
CA THR A 143 15.57 10.23 -1.39
C THR A 143 15.21 9.97 -2.85
N ASN A 144 16.17 10.07 -3.78
CA ASN A 144 15.92 9.68 -5.17
C ASN A 144 15.68 8.17 -5.34
N LYS A 145 15.81 7.38 -4.27
CA LYS A 145 15.49 5.96 -4.22
C LYS A 145 14.10 5.73 -3.65
N PHE A 146 13.66 4.48 -3.66
CA PHE A 146 12.32 4.13 -3.24
C PHE A 146 12.15 4.17 -1.72
N THR A 147 10.93 4.49 -1.29
CA THR A 147 10.40 4.31 0.07
C THR A 147 8.96 3.85 -0.09
N HIS A 148 8.75 2.54 -0.22
CA HIS A 148 7.43 1.96 -0.41
C HIS A 148 6.66 1.96 0.91
N LEU A 149 5.44 2.52 0.87
CA LEU A 149 4.50 2.58 1.98
C LEU A 149 3.37 1.53 1.85
N PHE A 150 3.01 1.24 0.59
CA PHE A 150 2.07 0.19 0.23
C PHE A 150 2.49 -0.45 -1.09
N GLN A 151 2.20 -1.75 -1.23
CA GLN A 151 2.51 -2.52 -2.44
C GLN A 151 1.39 -3.50 -2.78
N LEU A 152 1.11 -3.68 -4.07
CA LEU A 152 0.51 -4.90 -4.59
C LEU A 152 1.62 -5.70 -5.27
N LYS A 153 1.92 -6.90 -4.75
CA LYS A 153 3.05 -7.70 -5.21
C LYS A 153 2.62 -9.13 -5.51
N ALA A 154 3.08 -9.65 -6.64
CA ALA A 154 2.89 -11.06 -6.99
C ALA A 154 3.61 -12.00 -6.01
N VAL A 155 3.13 -13.24 -5.97
CA VAL A 155 3.78 -14.40 -5.37
C VAL A 155 3.78 -15.49 -6.41
N GLY A 156 4.97 -15.85 -6.89
CA GLY A 156 5.17 -16.75 -8.02
C GLY A 156 5.03 -16.07 -9.38
N GLY A 157 5.51 -16.75 -10.42
CA GLY A 157 5.66 -16.18 -11.76
C GLY A 157 6.84 -15.22 -11.79
N GLU A 158 6.74 -14.13 -12.58
CA GLU A 158 7.74 -13.06 -12.48
C GLU A 158 7.37 -12.08 -11.37
N ASP A 159 7.87 -12.35 -10.16
CA ASP A 159 7.56 -11.60 -8.95
C ASP A 159 8.73 -10.77 -8.41
N SER A 160 9.77 -10.52 -9.21
CA SER A 160 10.94 -9.74 -8.80
C SER A 160 10.57 -8.34 -8.29
N MET A 161 9.64 -7.66 -8.97
CA MET A 161 9.17 -6.32 -8.65
C MET A 161 7.71 -6.30 -8.15
N PRO A 162 7.30 -5.30 -7.35
CA PRO A 162 5.88 -5.06 -7.08
C PRO A 162 5.16 -4.63 -8.37
N ILE A 163 3.87 -4.93 -8.46
CA ILE A 163 3.01 -4.51 -9.59
C ILE A 163 2.59 -3.04 -9.41
N ILE A 164 2.13 -2.70 -8.21
CA ILE A 164 1.77 -1.34 -7.80
C ILE A 164 2.57 -0.97 -6.56
N THR A 165 3.00 0.29 -6.47
CA THR A 165 3.52 0.88 -5.23
C THR A 165 2.92 2.26 -4.96
N LEU A 166 2.63 2.54 -3.68
CA LEU A 166 2.56 3.89 -3.15
C LEU A 166 3.92 4.17 -2.51
N THR A 167 4.68 5.13 -3.03
CA THR A 167 6.08 5.30 -2.67
C THR A 167 6.50 6.76 -2.53
N GLY A 168 7.27 7.05 -1.49
CA GLY A 168 8.04 8.29 -1.40
C GLY A 168 9.24 8.28 -2.34
N ASN A 169 9.52 9.41 -2.98
CA ASN A 169 10.67 9.61 -3.86
C ASN A 169 10.97 11.09 -4.17
N THR A 170 12.25 11.43 -4.25
CA THR A 170 12.75 12.74 -4.67
C THR A 170 13.15 12.73 -6.15
N ARG A 171 12.49 13.55 -6.97
CA ARG A 171 12.83 13.74 -8.39
C ARG A 171 13.24 15.18 -8.64
N ASN A 172 14.37 15.38 -9.32
CA ASN A 172 14.88 16.71 -9.66
C ASN A 172 14.91 17.65 -8.44
N GLY A 173 15.37 17.14 -7.29
CA GLY A 173 15.45 17.88 -6.03
C GLY A 173 14.13 18.06 -5.27
N LYS A 174 12.99 17.62 -5.81
CA LYS A 174 11.67 17.77 -5.19
C LYS A 174 11.21 16.45 -4.56
N ALA A 175 10.94 16.43 -3.26
CA ALA A 175 10.34 15.29 -2.58
C ALA A 175 8.88 15.11 -3.05
N GLY A 176 8.42 13.87 -3.16
CA GLY A 176 7.04 13.59 -3.54
C GLY A 176 6.61 12.19 -3.17
N ILE A 177 5.29 11.99 -3.18
CA ILE A 177 4.65 10.69 -3.09
C ILE A 177 4.14 10.30 -4.48
N GLU A 178 4.30 9.03 -4.86
CA GLU A 178 3.97 8.54 -6.19
C GLU A 178 3.14 7.25 -6.10
N VAL A 179 2.17 7.15 -7.00
CA VAL A 179 1.54 5.88 -7.37
C VAL A 179 2.24 5.37 -8.61
N ARG A 180 2.86 4.18 -8.54
CA ARG A 180 3.59 3.59 -9.67
C ARG A 180 2.99 2.26 -10.09
N HIS A 181 2.99 2.00 -11.39
CA HIS A 181 2.73 0.69 -12.01
C HIS A 181 4.00 0.18 -12.69
N SER A 182 4.36 -1.09 -12.44
CA SER A 182 5.61 -1.68 -12.90
C SER A 182 5.35 -2.99 -13.70
N PRO A 183 5.08 -2.90 -15.02
CA PRO A 183 4.82 -4.03 -15.91
C PRO A 183 6.08 -4.85 -16.30
N LEU A 184 7.07 -4.99 -15.41
CA LEU A 184 8.38 -5.64 -15.61
C LEU A 184 9.32 -5.01 -16.66
N ARG A 185 8.80 -4.25 -17.64
CA ARG A 185 9.59 -3.54 -18.65
C ARG A 185 9.95 -2.13 -18.21
N GLN A 186 8.93 -1.28 -18.04
CA GLN A 186 9.12 0.13 -17.71
C GLN A 186 8.09 0.57 -16.67
N THR A 187 8.59 1.06 -15.54
CA THR A 187 7.73 1.61 -14.50
C THR A 187 7.11 2.93 -14.97
N ARG A 188 5.79 3.04 -14.86
CA ARG A 188 5.01 4.25 -15.09
C ARG A 188 4.62 4.88 -13.76
N ILE A 189 4.69 6.21 -13.68
CA ILE A 189 4.12 6.98 -12.58
C ILE A 189 2.68 7.32 -12.98
N LEU A 190 1.71 6.77 -12.26
CA LEU A 190 0.29 7.02 -12.51
C LEU A 190 -0.16 8.35 -11.93
N ALA A 191 0.39 8.71 -10.76
CA ALA A 191 0.21 10.02 -10.14
C ALA A 191 1.40 10.37 -9.27
N ARG A 192 1.63 11.67 -9.07
CA ARG A 192 2.65 12.20 -8.17
C ARG A 192 2.15 13.49 -7.56
N GLU A 193 2.35 13.62 -6.25
CA GLU A 193 2.09 14.84 -5.50
C GLU A 193 3.29 15.24 -4.63
N ASN A 194 3.27 16.49 -4.15
CA ASN A 194 4.29 16.99 -3.23
C ASN A 194 4.26 16.23 -1.90
N TRP A 195 5.45 15.92 -1.36
CA TRP A 195 5.57 15.13 -0.13
C TRP A 195 5.00 15.88 1.09
N ASP A 196 5.17 17.19 1.12
CA ASP A 196 4.72 18.06 2.22
C ASP A 196 3.19 18.03 2.42
N LEU A 197 2.42 17.58 1.42
CA LEU A 197 0.96 17.41 1.55
C LEU A 197 0.56 16.28 2.50
N ILE A 198 1.49 15.37 2.81
CA ILE A 198 1.21 14.15 3.58
C ILE A 198 1.99 14.04 4.89
N GLN A 199 3.02 14.87 5.10
CA GLN A 199 3.87 14.78 6.28
C GLN A 199 3.11 15.17 7.55
N GLY A 200 3.08 14.27 8.53
CA GLY A 200 2.36 14.51 9.79
C GLY A 200 0.84 14.48 9.69
N GLU A 201 0.28 14.31 8.49
CA GLU A 201 -1.16 14.30 8.24
C GLU A 201 -1.72 12.87 8.27
N TRP A 202 -2.90 12.71 8.86
CA TRP A 202 -3.67 11.48 8.72
C TRP A 202 -4.37 11.46 7.36
N LEU A 203 -4.12 10.38 6.62
CA LEU A 203 -4.70 10.13 5.31
C LEU A 203 -5.50 8.84 5.33
N GLU A 204 -6.61 8.79 4.61
CA GLU A 204 -7.32 7.56 4.29
C GLU A 204 -7.03 7.17 2.84
N ALA A 205 -6.50 5.96 2.67
CA ALA A 205 -6.28 5.34 1.37
C ALA A 205 -7.37 4.31 1.09
N LYS A 206 -7.90 4.31 -0.13
CA LYS A 206 -8.76 3.27 -0.68
C LYS A 206 -8.21 2.82 -2.02
N VAL A 207 -7.79 1.58 -2.09
CA VAL A 207 -7.32 0.91 -3.30
C VAL A 207 -8.36 -0.09 -3.75
N GLN A 208 -8.59 -0.19 -5.05
CA GLN A 208 -9.33 -1.29 -5.65
C GLN A 208 -8.57 -1.84 -6.85
N ALA A 209 -8.67 -3.14 -7.09
CA ALA A 209 -7.98 -3.77 -8.21
C ALA A 209 -8.73 -4.99 -8.74
N LYS A 210 -8.61 -5.22 -10.05
CA LYS A 210 -8.86 -6.52 -10.69
C LYS A 210 -7.53 -7.13 -11.11
N TYR A 211 -7.28 -8.36 -10.67
CA TYR A 211 -6.05 -9.08 -10.98
C TYR A 211 -6.18 -9.87 -12.28
N SER A 212 -5.75 -9.30 -13.39
CA SER A 212 -5.65 -9.96 -14.69
C SER A 212 -4.56 -9.31 -15.54
N GLU A 213 -4.15 -9.94 -16.64
CA GLU A 213 -3.19 -9.37 -17.60
C GLU A 213 -3.68 -8.04 -18.19
N LEU A 214 -4.99 -7.91 -18.38
CA LEU A 214 -5.68 -6.66 -18.73
C LEU A 214 -6.63 -6.27 -17.59
N GLY A 215 -6.05 -6.08 -16.41
CA GLY A 215 -6.74 -5.68 -15.20
C GLY A 215 -6.96 -4.18 -15.10
N TRP A 216 -7.36 -3.75 -13.91
CA TRP A 216 -7.56 -2.35 -13.59
C TRP A 216 -7.16 -2.07 -12.14
N PHE A 217 -6.90 -0.80 -11.87
CA PHE A 217 -6.47 -0.29 -10.58
C PHE A 217 -7.11 1.06 -10.30
N SER A 218 -7.55 1.28 -9.07
CA SER A 218 -7.85 2.62 -8.57
C SER A 218 -7.19 2.86 -7.22
N LEU A 219 -6.85 4.12 -6.97
CA LEU A 219 -6.41 4.59 -5.67
C LEU A 219 -7.00 5.98 -5.41
N LYS A 220 -7.78 6.07 -4.33
CA LYS A 220 -8.20 7.33 -3.73
C LYS A 220 -7.39 7.57 -2.45
N LEU A 221 -6.84 8.77 -2.28
CA LEU A 221 -6.09 9.19 -1.10
C LEU A 221 -6.63 10.54 -0.64
N VAL A 222 -7.16 10.58 0.58
CA VAL A 222 -7.81 11.78 1.14
C VAL A 222 -7.14 12.15 2.45
N ARG A 223 -6.84 13.44 2.63
CA ARG A 223 -6.39 13.98 3.90
C ARG A 223 -7.58 14.22 4.82
N LEU A 224 -7.51 13.69 6.04
CA LEU A 224 -8.66 13.67 6.96
C LEU A 224 -8.90 15.00 7.67
N SER A 225 -7.88 15.85 7.80
CA SER A 225 -8.00 17.14 8.50
C SER A 225 -8.89 18.14 7.76
N ASP A 226 -8.90 18.11 6.42
CA ASP A 226 -9.65 19.06 5.58
C ASP A 226 -10.42 18.44 4.42
N GLY A 227 -10.37 17.10 4.27
CA GLY A 227 -11.02 16.39 3.17
C GLY A 227 -10.33 16.55 1.81
N ALA A 228 -9.13 17.12 1.76
CA ALA A 228 -8.42 17.33 0.51
C ALA A 228 -8.10 15.98 -0.19
N GLU A 229 -8.50 15.87 -1.46
CA GLU A 229 -8.18 14.72 -2.31
C GLU A 229 -6.74 14.87 -2.85
N ILE A 230 -5.82 14.06 -2.33
CA ILE A 230 -4.41 14.03 -2.77
C ILE A 230 -4.27 13.20 -4.04
N PHE A 231 -4.97 12.06 -4.10
CA PHE A 231 -5.02 11.23 -5.31
C PHE A 231 -6.43 10.74 -5.60
N ASN A 232 -6.73 10.64 -6.89
CA ASN A 232 -7.89 9.94 -7.43
C ASN A 232 -7.50 9.32 -8.78
N VAL A 233 -6.74 8.23 -8.66
CA VAL A 233 -6.19 7.50 -9.81
C VAL A 233 -7.16 6.40 -10.18
N ARG A 234 -7.39 6.24 -11.49
CA ARG A 234 -8.21 5.16 -12.02
C ARG A 234 -7.74 4.77 -13.42
N GLU A 235 -7.19 3.57 -13.51
CA GLU A 235 -6.50 3.10 -14.70
C GLU A 235 -6.99 1.70 -15.08
N GLY A 236 -7.31 1.52 -16.36
CA GLY A 236 -7.68 0.23 -16.94
C GLY A 236 -6.58 -0.33 -17.83
N GLN A 237 -6.78 -1.54 -18.33
CA GLN A 237 -5.84 -2.23 -19.24
C GLN A 237 -4.42 -2.31 -18.65
N LEU A 238 -4.32 -2.42 -17.33
CA LEU A 238 -3.05 -2.57 -16.65
C LEU A 238 -2.72 -4.05 -16.49
N ASP A 239 -1.45 -4.33 -16.69
CA ASP A 239 -0.84 -5.61 -16.35
C ASP A 239 -0.79 -5.78 -14.82
N MET A 240 -1.80 -6.47 -14.29
CA MET A 240 -2.06 -6.66 -12.86
C MET A 240 -1.88 -8.12 -12.42
N TRP A 241 -1.30 -8.97 -13.26
CA TRP A 241 -1.17 -10.40 -13.01
C TRP A 241 0.19 -10.95 -13.47
N ARG A 242 0.76 -11.84 -12.66
CA ARG A 242 2.05 -12.50 -12.95
C ARG A 242 1.96 -14.02 -12.89
N GLY A 243 0.81 -14.54 -12.50
CA GLY A 243 0.65 -15.96 -12.22
C GLY A 243 0.71 -16.80 -13.49
N VAL A 244 1.38 -17.94 -13.40
CA VAL A 244 1.45 -18.97 -14.44
C VAL A 244 0.97 -20.32 -13.89
N SER A 245 0.40 -20.30 -12.69
CA SER A 245 -0.05 -21.49 -11.95
C SER A 245 -1.12 -21.08 -10.94
N GLU A 246 -1.99 -22.01 -10.56
CA GLU A 246 -3.19 -21.74 -9.75
C GLU A 246 -2.87 -21.28 -8.32
N GLN A 247 -1.71 -21.67 -7.79
CA GLN A 247 -1.22 -21.24 -6.47
C GLN A 247 -0.60 -19.84 -6.48
N HIS A 248 -0.39 -19.22 -7.63
CA HIS A 248 0.12 -17.84 -7.70
C HIS A 248 -0.99 -16.85 -7.32
N PHE A 249 -0.62 -15.73 -6.73
CA PHE A 249 -1.57 -14.68 -6.33
C PHE A 249 -0.87 -13.33 -6.20
N VAL A 250 -1.66 -12.27 -6.16
CA VAL A 250 -1.22 -10.93 -5.78
C VAL A 250 -1.59 -10.67 -4.32
N ARG A 251 -0.67 -10.09 -3.57
CA ARG A 251 -0.85 -9.74 -2.16
C ARG A 251 -0.66 -8.25 -1.90
N PRO A 252 -1.40 -7.67 -0.94
CA PRO A 252 -1.05 -6.39 -0.37
C PRO A 252 0.13 -6.51 0.62
N LYS A 253 0.89 -5.43 0.72
CA LYS A 253 1.90 -5.20 1.78
C LYS A 253 1.80 -3.75 2.26
N TRP A 254 1.97 -3.53 3.56
CA TRP A 254 1.97 -2.21 4.19
C TRP A 254 3.17 -2.07 5.12
N GLY A 255 3.74 -0.87 5.21
CA GLY A 255 4.81 -0.58 6.16
C GLY A 255 5.85 0.37 5.58
N ILE A 256 7.11 0.19 5.95
CA ILE A 256 8.24 0.97 5.44
C ILE A 256 9.24 0.01 4.81
N TYR A 257 9.35 0.07 3.49
CA TYR A 257 10.41 -0.61 2.74
C TYR A 257 11.17 0.41 1.92
N ARG A 258 12.36 0.79 2.41
CA ARG A 258 13.14 1.93 1.88
C ARG A 258 14.55 1.53 1.50
N SER A 259 15.10 2.21 0.51
CA SER A 259 16.52 2.09 0.15
C SER A 259 17.41 2.90 1.10
N LEU A 260 18.61 2.39 1.37
CA LEU A 260 19.70 3.02 2.12
C LEU A 260 20.83 3.55 1.24
N VAL A 261 20.73 3.50 -0.09
CA VAL A 261 21.80 3.97 -0.99
C VAL A 261 22.17 5.44 -0.74
N GLU A 262 21.21 6.26 -0.31
CA GLU A 262 21.45 7.66 0.10
C GLU A 262 21.16 7.85 1.61
N ALA A 263 21.64 6.94 2.46
CA ALA A 263 21.37 6.93 3.90
C ALA A 263 21.70 8.26 4.61
N ASN A 264 22.75 8.96 4.18
CA ASN A 264 23.14 10.26 4.74
C ASN A 264 22.06 11.35 4.60
N LYS A 265 21.09 11.19 3.68
CA LYS A 265 19.95 12.11 3.51
C LYS A 265 18.73 11.70 4.35
N LEU A 266 18.71 10.49 4.89
CA LEU A 266 17.62 9.95 5.70
C LEU A 266 17.79 10.31 7.18
N LYS A 267 16.66 10.42 7.88
CA LYS A 267 16.64 10.61 9.34
C LYS A 267 17.11 9.33 10.06
N PRO A 268 17.81 9.44 11.20
CA PRO A 268 18.27 8.29 11.99
C PRO A 268 17.13 7.38 12.47
N SER A 269 15.99 7.95 12.84
CA SER A 269 14.76 7.19 13.15
C SER A 269 13.58 7.84 12.44
N VAL A 270 12.66 7.00 11.95
CA VAL A 270 11.39 7.42 11.33
C VAL A 270 10.30 6.46 11.75
N HIS A 271 9.06 6.91 11.63
CA HIS A 271 7.91 6.02 11.74
C HIS A 271 6.82 6.33 10.72
N VAL A 272 5.96 5.34 10.51
CA VAL A 272 4.68 5.47 9.82
C VAL A 272 3.62 4.81 10.68
N ASP A 273 2.56 5.55 10.95
CA ASP A 273 1.42 5.10 11.72
C ASP A 273 0.35 4.55 10.78
N PHE A 274 -0.33 3.47 11.17
CA PHE A 274 -1.39 2.84 10.39
C PHE A 274 -2.58 2.45 11.28
N ALA A 275 -3.80 2.65 10.77
CA ALA A 275 -5.03 2.27 11.46
C ALA A 275 -6.09 1.76 10.49
N ASN A 276 -7.08 1.03 11.02
CA ASN A 276 -8.30 0.62 10.31
C ASN A 276 -8.05 -0.07 8.97
N PHE A 277 -7.18 -1.09 8.96
CA PHE A 277 -6.99 -1.89 7.76
C PHE A 277 -8.26 -2.68 7.46
N SER A 278 -8.70 -2.67 6.21
CA SER A 278 -9.81 -3.47 5.70
C SER A 278 -9.43 -4.05 4.34
N ILE A 279 -9.70 -5.34 4.18
CA ILE A 279 -9.59 -6.08 2.92
C ILE A 279 -10.98 -6.61 2.59
N LYS A 280 -11.45 -6.42 1.36
CA LYS A 280 -12.70 -6.99 0.86
C LYS A 280 -12.48 -7.63 -0.50
N GLN A 281 -12.91 -8.88 -0.65
CA GLN A 281 -13.02 -9.55 -1.94
C GLN A 281 -14.46 -9.43 -2.44
N PHE A 282 -14.65 -9.14 -3.72
CA PHE A 282 -15.97 -8.97 -4.34
C PHE A 282 -16.26 -10.08 -5.33
N ALA A 283 -17.55 -10.37 -5.52
CA ALA A 283 -18.03 -11.23 -6.59
C ALA A 283 -17.64 -10.66 -7.96
N THR A 284 -17.25 -11.55 -8.86
CA THR A 284 -17.07 -11.25 -10.29
C THR A 284 -18.38 -11.50 -11.00
N ASN A 285 -18.67 -10.71 -12.04
CA ASN A 285 -19.79 -11.00 -12.94
C ASN A 285 -19.36 -12.05 -13.96
#